data_AF-A0A8C8R658-F1
#
_entry.id   AF-A0A8C8R658-F1
#
_cell.length_a   1.000
_cell.length_b   1.000
_cell.length_c   1.000
_cell.angle_alpha   90.00
_cell.angle_beta   90.00
_cell.angle_gamma   90.00
#
_symmetry.space_group_name_H-M   'P 1'
#
loop_
_entity.id
_entity.type
_entity.pdbx_description
1 polymer ?
#
loop_
_entity_poly.entity_id
_entity_poly.type
_entity_poly.pdbx_seq_one_letter_code
_entity_poly.pdbx_strand_id
1 'polypeptide(L)'
;MLNYKCCLQIALRIMALRLEEKVYRQSLKLKTQEKREKLQELVRNDQDNEDKRWRKRSLRILNTLRCINQSGVNSVSFWGLCKNSDRKQVAAKFYSFLVLKKQLAIELTQPAPYADIIATVGPKFYTI
;
A
#
# COMPACT_ATOMS: atom_id res chain seq x y z
N MET A 1 43.10 -43.65 -40.20
CA MET A 1 42.20 -42.51 -40.50
C MET A 1 40.81 -42.64 -39.85
N LEU A 2 40.70 -42.98 -38.56
CA LEU A 2 39.39 -43.16 -37.89
C LEU A 2 39.15 -42.27 -36.66
N ASN A 3 40.10 -41.40 -36.28
CA ASN A 3 39.97 -40.58 -35.07
C ASN A 3 39.18 -39.26 -35.27
N TYR A 4 39.25 -38.63 -36.44
CA TYR A 4 38.64 -37.30 -36.63
C TYR A 4 37.11 -37.33 -36.65
N LYS A 5 36.51 -38.34 -37.30
CA LYS A 5 35.03 -38.49 -37.35
C LYS A 5 34.42 -38.72 -35.97
N CYS A 6 35.07 -39.52 -35.11
CA CYS A 6 34.60 -39.76 -33.75
C CYS A 6 34.69 -38.48 -32.89
N CYS A 7 35.80 -37.74 -32.99
CA CYS A 7 35.97 -36.46 -32.29
C CYS A 7 34.92 -35.41 -32.73
N LEU A 8 34.63 -35.29 -34.03
CA LEU A 8 33.58 -34.39 -34.54
C LEU A 8 32.18 -34.79 -34.04
N GLN A 9 31.88 -36.09 -34.00
CA GLN A 9 30.59 -36.60 -33.50
C GLN A 9 30.40 -36.31 -32.00
N ILE A 10 31.46 -36.50 -31.21
CA ILE A 10 31.46 -36.20 -29.77
C ILE A 10 31.31 -34.70 -29.55
N ALA A 11 32.03 -33.86 -30.31
CA ALA A 11 31.92 -32.41 -30.24
C ALA A 11 30.51 -31.91 -30.59
N LEU A 12 29.90 -32.45 -31.66
CA LEU A 12 28.52 -32.15 -32.05
C LEU A 12 27.52 -32.52 -30.93
N ARG A 13 27.72 -33.67 -30.27
CA ARG A 13 26.83 -34.11 -29.19
C ARG A 13 26.99 -33.28 -27.91
N ILE A 14 28.21 -32.89 -27.56
CA ILE A 14 28.47 -31.98 -26.43
C ILE A 14 27.85 -30.59 -26.70
N MET A 15 27.96 -30.10 -27.93
CA MET A 15 27.36 -28.83 -28.34
C MET A 15 25.83 -28.88 -28.26
N ALA A 16 25.21 -29.97 -28.71
CA ALA A 16 23.76 -30.20 -28.59
C ALA A 16 23.28 -30.21 -27.13
N LEU A 17 23.98 -30.92 -26.24
CA LEU A 17 23.65 -30.95 -24.80
C LEU A 17 23.78 -29.57 -24.15
N ARG A 18 24.80 -28.78 -24.51
CA ARG A 18 24.96 -27.39 -24.03
C ARG A 18 23.86 -26.46 -24.53
N LEU A 19 23.37 -26.67 -25.75
CA LEU A 19 22.23 -25.93 -26.29
C LEU A 19 20.95 -26.24 -25.50
N GLU A 20 20.66 -27.52 -25.25
CA GLU A 20 19.52 -27.95 -24.45
C GLU A 20 19.56 -27.38 -23.02
N GLU A 21 20.74 -27.38 -22.38
CA GLU A 21 20.92 -26.81 -21.04
C GLU A 21 20.66 -25.28 -21.02
N LYS A 22 21.11 -24.56 -22.06
CA LYS A 22 20.84 -23.12 -22.20
C LYS A 22 19.34 -22.84 -22.38
N VAL A 23 18.66 -23.63 -23.19
CA VAL A 23 17.20 -23.53 -23.42
C VAL A 23 16.46 -23.77 -22.10
N TYR A 24 16.84 -24.80 -21.36
CA TYR A 24 16.24 -25.11 -20.06
C TYR A 24 16.46 -23.97 -19.03
N ARG A 25 17.68 -23.46 -18.92
CA ARG A 25 18.01 -22.31 -18.06
C ARG A 25 17.22 -21.06 -18.45
N GLN A 26 17.02 -20.83 -19.75
CA GLN A 26 16.22 -19.70 -20.23
C GLN A 26 14.74 -19.85 -19.85
N SER A 27 14.18 -21.06 -19.99
CA SER A 27 12.81 -21.36 -19.57
C SER A 27 12.59 -21.10 -18.06
N LEU A 28 13.56 -21.51 -17.23
CA LEU A 28 13.54 -21.22 -15.78
C LEU A 28 13.57 -19.72 -15.46
N LYS A 29 14.40 -18.94 -16.17
CA LYS A 29 14.45 -17.49 -16.01
C LYS A 29 13.12 -16.83 -16.36
N LEU A 30 12.50 -17.24 -17.47
CA LEU A 30 11.20 -16.73 -17.91
C LEU A 30 10.10 -17.04 -16.88
N LYS A 31 10.02 -18.28 -16.39
CA LYS A 31 9.06 -18.66 -15.33
C LYS A 31 9.25 -17.85 -14.04
N THR A 32 10.51 -17.55 -13.69
CA THR A 32 10.82 -16.75 -12.50
C THR A 32 10.40 -15.29 -12.69
N GLN A 33 10.61 -14.73 -13.89
CA GLN A 33 10.19 -13.38 -14.23
C GLN A 33 8.66 -13.23 -14.22
N GLU A 34 7.95 -14.16 -14.85
CA GLU A 34 6.48 -14.20 -14.86
C GLU A 34 5.90 -14.26 -13.43
N LYS A 35 6.53 -15.05 -12.55
CA LYS A 35 6.13 -15.14 -11.14
C LYS A 35 6.35 -13.81 -10.39
N ARG A 36 7.43 -13.08 -10.71
CA ARG A 36 7.71 -11.76 -10.10
C ARG A 36 6.71 -10.70 -10.55
N GLU A 37 6.36 -10.68 -11.84
CA GLU A 37 5.37 -9.75 -12.41
C GLU A 37 3.99 -9.99 -11.79
N LYS A 38 3.55 -11.25 -11.71
CA LYS A 38 2.30 -11.63 -11.02
C LYS A 38 2.27 -11.18 -9.56
N LEU A 39 3.38 -11.34 -8.83
CA LEU A 39 3.47 -10.90 -7.44
C LEU A 39 3.40 -9.36 -7.33
N GLN A 40 4.08 -8.63 -8.22
CA GLN A 40 4.03 -7.17 -8.25
C GLN A 40 2.62 -6.66 -8.55
N GLU A 41 1.90 -7.29 -9.48
CA GLU A 41 0.52 -6.94 -9.81
C GLU A 41 -0.43 -7.18 -8.62
N LEU A 42 -0.28 -8.30 -7.90
CA LEU A 42 -1.05 -8.57 -6.68
C LEU A 42 -0.81 -7.51 -5.61
N VAL A 43 0.46 -7.12 -5.38
CA VAL A 43 0.82 -6.08 -4.40
C VAL A 43 0.23 -4.73 -4.81
N ARG A 44 0.32 -4.36 -6.09
CA ARG A 44 -0.23 -3.10 -6.59
C ARG A 44 -1.74 -3.03 -6.44
N ASN A 45 -2.45 -4.12 -6.76
CA ASN A 45 -3.89 -4.21 -6.57
C ASN A 45 -4.30 -4.12 -5.09
N ASP A 46 -3.53 -4.72 -4.18
CA ASP A 46 -3.77 -4.61 -2.74
C ASP A 46 -3.61 -3.16 -2.25
N GLN A 47 -2.54 -2.47 -2.70
CA GLN A 47 -2.32 -1.05 -2.41
C GLN A 47 -3.48 -0.17 -2.89
N ASP A 48 -3.93 -0.34 -4.13
CA ASP A 48 -5.04 0.42 -4.69
C ASP A 48 -6.36 0.19 -3.92
N ASN A 49 -6.57 -1.05 -3.46
CA ASN A 49 -7.73 -1.40 -2.65
C ASN A 49 -7.68 -0.80 -1.26
N GLU A 50 -6.51 -0.85 -0.61
CA GLU A 50 -6.28 -0.19 0.66
C GLU A 50 -6.50 1.31 0.52
N ASP A 51 -5.93 1.98 -0.49
CA ASP A 51 -6.12 3.41 -0.74
C ASP A 51 -7.61 3.80 -0.86
N LYS A 52 -8.41 3.02 -1.60
CA LYS A 52 -9.86 3.23 -1.69
C LYS A 52 -10.53 3.08 -0.32
N ARG A 53 -10.09 2.11 0.47
CA ARG A 53 -10.62 1.82 1.82
C ARG A 53 -10.29 2.95 2.80
N TRP A 54 -9.07 3.47 2.77
CA TRP A 54 -8.63 4.60 3.59
C TRP A 54 -9.38 5.88 3.20
N ARG A 55 -9.54 6.18 1.90
CA ARG A 55 -10.35 7.32 1.42
C ARG A 55 -11.80 7.27 1.93
N LYS A 56 -12.44 6.10 1.86
CA LYS A 56 -13.81 5.92 2.37
C LYS A 56 -13.91 6.19 3.87
N ARG A 57 -12.90 5.77 4.65
CA ARG A 57 -12.89 5.98 6.11
C ARG A 57 -12.62 7.41 6.50
N SER A 58 -11.63 8.06 5.88
CA SER A 58 -11.31 9.46 6.15
C SER A 58 -12.49 10.36 5.77
N LEU A 59 -13.19 10.07 4.68
CA LEU A 59 -14.40 10.81 4.31
C LEU A 59 -15.53 10.64 5.34
N ARG A 60 -15.74 9.44 5.89
CA ARG A 60 -16.72 9.23 6.98
C ARG A 60 -16.40 10.09 8.19
N ILE A 61 -15.13 10.12 8.60
CA ILE A 61 -14.67 10.94 9.73
C ILE A 61 -14.85 12.43 9.43
N LEU A 62 -14.52 12.89 8.22
CA LEU A 62 -14.73 14.28 7.82
C LEU A 62 -16.21 14.68 7.89
N ASN A 63 -17.12 13.80 7.43
CA ASN A 63 -18.55 14.06 7.52
C ASN A 63 -19.03 14.12 8.98
N THR A 64 -18.53 13.24 9.86
CA THR A 64 -18.80 13.34 11.31
C THR A 64 -18.34 14.68 11.88
N LEU A 65 -17.14 15.13 11.53
CA LEU A 65 -16.62 16.43 11.96
C LEU A 65 -17.47 17.59 11.41
N ARG A 66 -17.94 17.51 10.15
CA ARG A 66 -18.84 18.51 9.55
C ARG A 66 -20.16 18.60 10.33
N CYS A 67 -20.77 17.48 10.69
CA CYS A 67 -22.00 17.47 11.51
C CYS A 67 -21.78 18.09 12.90
N ILE A 68 -20.64 17.80 13.54
CA ILE A 68 -20.29 18.40 14.84
C ILE A 68 -20.09 19.91 14.69
N ASN A 69 -19.41 20.34 13.64
CA ASN A 69 -19.16 21.76 13.38
C ASN A 69 -20.45 22.54 13.08
N GLN A 70 -21.43 21.92 12.41
CA GLN A 70 -22.75 22.51 12.19
C GLN A 70 -23.51 22.79 13.50
N SER A 71 -23.16 22.09 14.58
CA SER A 71 -23.71 22.34 15.92
C SER A 71 -22.98 23.48 16.67
N GLY A 72 -22.06 24.19 16.00
CA GLY A 72 -21.30 25.33 16.55
C GLY A 72 -20.01 24.93 17.28
N VAL A 73 -19.63 23.65 17.25
CA VAL A 73 -18.41 23.15 17.90
C VAL A 73 -17.25 23.16 16.91
N ASN A 74 -16.38 24.15 17.03
CA ASN A 74 -15.25 24.36 16.10
C ASN A 74 -14.00 23.50 16.40
N SER A 75 -13.98 22.81 17.54
CA SER A 75 -12.86 21.98 17.98
C SER A 75 -13.35 20.65 18.54
N VAL A 76 -12.75 19.55 18.09
CA VAL A 76 -13.18 18.20 18.47
C VAL A 76 -12.04 17.43 19.13
N SER A 77 -12.32 16.90 20.31
CA SER A 77 -11.43 15.99 21.03
C SER A 77 -11.38 14.62 20.34
N PHE A 78 -10.16 14.13 20.07
CA PHE A 78 -9.96 12.80 19.51
C PHE A 78 -10.41 11.70 20.50
N TRP A 79 -10.12 11.86 21.79
CA TRP A 79 -10.63 10.96 22.82
C TRP A 79 -12.16 10.92 22.80
N GLY A 80 -12.82 12.08 22.76
CA GLY A 80 -14.28 12.18 22.66
C GLY A 80 -14.86 11.35 21.50
N LEU A 81 -14.22 11.40 20.34
CA LEU A 81 -14.60 10.60 19.16
C LEU A 81 -14.35 9.09 19.33
N CYS A 82 -13.50 8.68 20.27
CA CYS A 82 -13.06 7.30 20.47
C CYS A 82 -13.71 6.61 21.68
N LYS A 83 -14.58 7.29 22.45
CA LYS A 83 -15.11 6.81 23.74
C LYS A 83 -15.70 5.40 23.73
N ASN A 84 -16.31 4.96 22.62
CA ASN A 84 -16.92 3.63 22.48
C ASN A 84 -16.25 2.79 21.37
N SER A 85 -14.96 3.01 21.12
CA SER A 85 -14.23 2.36 20.03
C SER A 85 -13.22 1.35 20.54
N ASP A 86 -13.13 0.21 19.86
CA ASP A 86 -12.07 -0.76 20.12
C ASP A 86 -10.70 -0.26 19.62
N ARG A 87 -9.61 -0.91 20.03
CA ARG A 87 -8.24 -0.52 19.65
C ARG A 87 -8.03 -0.40 18.13
N LYS A 88 -8.66 -1.28 17.35
CA LYS A 88 -8.55 -1.30 15.89
C LYS A 88 -9.28 -0.11 15.26
N GLN A 89 -10.46 0.22 15.78
CA GLN A 89 -11.24 1.37 15.38
C GLN A 89 -10.54 2.67 15.73
N VAL A 90 -9.97 2.77 16.94
CA VAL A 90 -9.19 3.95 17.38
C VAL A 90 -7.99 4.17 16.45
N ALA A 91 -7.21 3.13 16.15
CA ALA A 91 -6.08 3.24 15.22
C ALA A 91 -6.53 3.67 13.81
N ALA A 92 -7.64 3.14 13.31
CA ALA A 92 -8.20 3.51 12.01
C ALA A 92 -8.68 4.97 11.97
N LYS A 93 -9.30 5.46 13.06
CA LYS A 93 -9.70 6.86 13.22
C LYS A 93 -8.48 7.78 13.29
N PHE A 94 -7.45 7.40 14.05
CA PHE A 94 -6.21 8.15 14.17
C PHE A 94 -5.54 8.34 12.81
N TYR A 95 -5.39 7.26 12.04
CA TYR A 95 -4.84 7.40 10.69
C TYR A 95 -5.74 8.23 9.78
N SER A 96 -7.06 8.13 9.91
CA SER A 96 -7.99 8.98 9.16
C SER A 96 -7.75 10.48 9.44
N PHE A 97 -7.42 10.84 10.69
CA PHE A 97 -7.00 12.19 11.06
C PHE A 97 -5.70 12.59 10.35
N LEU A 98 -4.71 11.69 10.28
CA LEU A 98 -3.45 11.96 9.57
C LEU A 98 -3.67 12.21 8.06
N VAL A 99 -4.54 11.43 7.43
CA VAL A 99 -4.92 11.63 6.01
C VAL A 99 -5.58 12.99 5.82
N LEU A 100 -6.55 13.33 6.68
CA LEU A 100 -7.26 14.60 6.60
C LEU A 100 -6.33 15.80 6.85
N LYS A 101 -5.39 15.69 7.79
CA LYS A 101 -4.36 16.71 8.03
C LYS A 101 -3.44 16.87 6.83
N LYS A 102 -2.98 15.77 6.24
CA LYS A 102 -2.17 15.80 4.99
C LYS A 102 -2.92 16.49 3.85
N GLN A 103 -4.24 16.33 3.78
CA GLN A 103 -5.10 16.99 2.79
C GLN A 103 -5.47 18.43 3.16
N LEU A 104 -5.00 18.96 4.30
CA LEU A 104 -5.36 20.28 4.83
C LEU A 104 -6.86 20.44 5.11
N ALA A 105 -7.56 19.32 5.35
CA ALA A 105 -8.97 19.31 5.75
C ALA A 105 -9.13 19.83 7.17
N ILE A 106 -8.22 19.41 8.04
CA ILE A 106 -8.26 19.66 9.48
C ILE A 106 -6.87 20.06 9.96
N GLU A 107 -6.83 20.82 11.04
CA GLU A 107 -5.62 21.10 11.81
C GLU A 107 -5.62 20.26 13.10
N LEU A 108 -4.47 19.69 13.45
CA LEU A 108 -4.32 18.82 14.61
C LEU A 108 -3.34 19.46 15.60
N THR A 109 -3.76 19.61 16.84
CA THR A 109 -2.93 20.15 17.92
C THR A 109 -2.84 19.15 19.06
N GLN A 110 -1.63 18.92 19.57
CA GLN A 110 -1.37 18.11 20.76
C GLN A 110 -0.50 18.93 21.72
N PRO A 111 -1.01 19.37 22.88
CA PRO A 111 -0.32 20.33 23.74
C PRO A 111 0.86 19.72 24.51
N ALA A 112 0.87 18.41 24.73
CA ALA A 112 1.95 17.69 25.40
C ALA A 112 2.04 16.24 24.87
N PRO A 113 3.17 15.54 25.03
CA PRO A 113 3.30 14.14 24.63
C PRO A 113 2.18 13.28 25.23
N TYR A 114 1.53 12.48 24.39
CA TYR A 114 0.40 11.60 24.76
C TYR A 114 -0.83 12.33 25.34
N ALA A 115 -0.87 13.66 25.31
CA ALA A 115 -2.09 14.41 25.59
C ALA A 115 -3.13 14.18 24.47
N ASP A 116 -4.37 14.57 24.76
CA ASP A 116 -5.44 14.51 23.77
C ASP A 116 -5.12 15.32 22.52
N ILE A 117 -5.61 14.84 21.39
CA ILE A 117 -5.41 15.45 20.09
C ILE A 117 -6.68 16.24 19.76
N ILE A 118 -6.53 17.54 19.55
CA ILE A 118 -7.62 18.43 19.20
C ILE A 118 -7.61 18.65 17.70
N ALA A 119 -8.73 18.33 17.05
CA ALA A 119 -8.96 18.61 15.64
C ALA A 119 -9.75 19.92 15.48
N THR A 120 -9.27 20.79 14.61
CA THR A 120 -9.95 22.05 14.22
C THR A 120 -10.12 22.12 12.71
N VAL A 121 -10.99 23.00 12.26
CA VAL A 121 -11.32 23.19 10.83
C VAL A 121 -10.08 23.68 10.08
N GLY A 122 -9.72 23.00 9.00
CA GLY A 122 -8.65 23.41 8.09
C GLY A 122 -9.17 24.13 6.85
N PRO A 123 -8.28 24.67 6.00
CA PRO A 123 -8.65 25.47 4.84
C PRO A 123 -9.43 24.69 3.78
N LYS A 124 -9.26 23.37 3.68
CA LYS A 124 -9.95 22.51 2.70
C LYS A 124 -11.12 21.73 3.30
N PHE A 125 -11.57 22.06 4.51
CA PHE A 125 -12.58 21.28 5.24
C PHE A 125 -13.89 21.06 4.48
N TYR A 126 -14.33 22.03 3.68
CA TYR A 126 -15.58 21.96 2.91
C TYR A 126 -15.40 21.58 1.43
N THR A 127 -14.16 21.45 0.95
CA THR A 127 -13.86 21.33 -0.49
C THR A 127 -13.23 19.99 -0.87
N ILE A 128 -12.89 19.15 0.12
CA ILE A 128 -12.42 17.77 -0.07
C ILE A 128 -13.58 16.83 -0.37
#